data_AF-A0A966Y916-F1
#
_entry.id   AF-A0A966Y916-F1
#
_cell.length_a   1.000
_cell.length_b   1.000
_cell.length_c   1.000
_cell.angle_alpha   90.00
_cell.angle_beta   90.00
_cell.angle_gamma   90.00
#
_symmetry.space_group_name_H-M   'P 1'
#
loop_
_entity.id
_entity.type
_entity.pdbx_description
1 polymer ?
#
loop_
_entity_poly.entity_id
_entity_poly.type
_entity_poly.pdbx_seq_one_letter_code
_entity_poly.pdbx_strand_id
1 'polypeptide(L)'
;MDAATTPKPLKTPPKISVKIWRPIIEKLDAKLDAACLRRDAHLAKLLATELDHLDAEVSLPNSPAAHDFTLERLDAFDRKLVSIALAPDLAGRLAAICTRKRIVRDAFFNRLFLLLAASPKTIDTLFFPDEPKWRTAVWSEFKHDGPFFESGFYPLEAPVDPFWAIRAGLELFNEGAGAEDHQVPGTGAAIRVLRGLGGEPEPLPGLHNILFDQKAGEHDLLGLNCYVPDWRIPGHEAERLHTKALDELLESLR
;
A
#
# COMPACT_ATOMS: atom_id res chain seq x y z
N MET A 1 -27.42 -51.89 -5.01
CA MET A 1 -26.19 -51.24 -4.53
C MET A 1 -26.08 -49.93 -5.30
N ASP A 2 -26.72 -48.89 -4.78
CA ASP A 2 -26.68 -47.57 -5.40
C ASP A 2 -25.34 -46.90 -5.10
N ALA A 3 -24.64 -46.52 -6.16
CA ALA A 3 -23.38 -45.82 -6.08
C ALA A 3 -23.62 -44.41 -5.52
N ALA A 4 -22.99 -44.12 -4.39
CA ALA A 4 -23.00 -42.81 -3.76
C ALA A 4 -22.47 -41.75 -4.74
N THR A 5 -23.34 -40.81 -5.09
CA THR A 5 -22.98 -39.64 -5.88
C THR A 5 -22.14 -38.72 -5.00
N THR A 6 -20.85 -38.60 -5.28
CA THR A 6 -19.99 -37.58 -4.67
C THR A 6 -20.44 -36.20 -5.17
N PRO A 7 -20.82 -35.27 -4.29
CA PRO A 7 -21.22 -33.94 -4.72
C PRO A 7 -20.00 -33.17 -5.27
N LYS A 8 -20.08 -32.74 -6.53
CA LYS A 8 -19.11 -31.82 -7.15
C LYS A 8 -19.05 -30.52 -6.34
N PRO A 9 -17.87 -30.05 -5.88
CA PRO A 9 -17.75 -28.73 -5.29
C PRO A 9 -17.71 -27.70 -6.42
N LEU A 10 -18.88 -27.25 -6.89
CA LEU A 10 -19.01 -25.97 -7.59
C LEU A 10 -19.13 -24.86 -6.55
N LYS A 11 -18.08 -24.63 -5.74
CA LYS A 11 -18.01 -23.42 -4.93
C LYS A 11 -17.39 -22.34 -5.79
N THR A 12 -18.25 -21.51 -6.38
CA THR A 12 -17.84 -20.21 -6.92
C THR A 12 -16.95 -19.53 -5.88
N PRO A 13 -15.75 -19.06 -6.24
CA PRO A 13 -14.87 -18.39 -5.28
C PRO A 13 -15.63 -17.27 -4.57
N PRO A 14 -15.50 -17.15 -3.23
CA PRO A 14 -16.21 -16.13 -2.48
C PRO A 14 -15.88 -14.75 -3.05
N LYS A 15 -16.93 -13.93 -3.20
CA LYS A 15 -16.77 -12.55 -3.63
C LYS A 15 -16.68 -11.65 -2.41
N ILE A 16 -15.56 -10.94 -2.30
CA ILE A 16 -15.49 -9.79 -1.38
C ILE A 16 -16.07 -8.58 -2.10
N SER A 17 -16.66 -7.65 -1.34
CA SER A 17 -17.16 -6.38 -1.88
C SER A 17 -16.41 -5.22 -1.25
N VAL A 18 -15.90 -4.33 -2.09
CA VAL A 18 -15.09 -3.16 -1.71
C VAL A 18 -15.59 -1.93 -2.45
N LYS A 19 -15.55 -0.75 -1.84
CA LYS A 19 -15.95 0.50 -2.48
C LYS A 19 -14.74 1.21 -3.05
N ILE A 20 -14.72 1.38 -4.37
CA ILE A 20 -13.59 1.98 -5.11
C ILE A 20 -13.99 3.31 -5.72
N TRP A 21 -13.14 4.32 -5.58
CA TRP A 21 -13.30 5.64 -6.19
C TRP A 21 -13.47 5.51 -7.70
N ARG A 22 -14.58 6.04 -8.21
CA ARG A 22 -15.07 5.79 -9.56
C ARG A 22 -14.04 6.07 -10.67
N PRO A 23 -13.31 7.20 -10.68
CA PRO A 23 -12.32 7.49 -11.72
C PRO A 23 -11.18 6.47 -11.78
N ILE A 24 -10.78 5.90 -10.63
CA ILE A 24 -9.71 4.91 -10.58
C ILE A 24 -10.19 3.59 -11.19
N ILE A 25 -11.36 3.09 -10.79
CA ILE A 25 -11.85 1.79 -11.30
C ILE A 25 -12.16 1.86 -12.79
N GLU A 26 -12.74 2.95 -13.28
CA GLU A 26 -13.03 3.12 -14.71
C GLU A 26 -11.73 3.13 -15.54
N LYS A 27 -10.69 3.82 -15.05
CA LYS A 27 -9.38 3.84 -15.69
C LYS A 27 -8.67 2.49 -15.64
N LEU A 28 -8.79 1.78 -14.52
CA LEU A 28 -8.21 0.45 -14.36
C LEU A 28 -8.88 -0.57 -15.28
N ASP A 29 -10.22 -0.58 -15.33
CA ASP A 29 -10.99 -1.47 -16.20
C ASP A 29 -10.57 -1.25 -17.67
N ALA A 30 -10.48 0.01 -18.13
CA ALA A 30 -10.01 0.32 -19.48
C ALA A 30 -8.58 -0.18 -19.77
N LYS A 31 -7.67 -0.10 -18.79
CA LYS A 31 -6.29 -0.60 -18.92
C LYS A 31 -6.23 -2.12 -18.95
N LEU A 32 -7.03 -2.79 -18.13
CA LEU A 32 -7.10 -4.26 -18.11
C LEU A 32 -7.69 -4.80 -19.41
N ASP A 33 -8.72 -4.16 -19.94
CA ASP A 33 -9.31 -4.48 -21.24
C ASP A 33 -8.27 -4.32 -22.36
N ALA A 34 -7.54 -3.20 -22.38
CA ALA A 34 -6.46 -2.95 -23.35
C ALA A 34 -5.29 -3.96 -23.24
N ALA A 35 -5.04 -4.49 -22.05
CA ALA A 35 -4.02 -5.51 -21.80
C ALA A 35 -4.55 -6.95 -21.99
N CYS A 36 -5.82 -7.13 -22.37
CA CYS A 36 -6.49 -8.43 -22.47
C CYS A 36 -6.44 -9.25 -21.17
N LEU A 37 -6.47 -8.58 -20.00
CA LEU A 37 -6.36 -9.22 -18.68
C LEU A 37 -7.72 -9.37 -18.02
N ARG A 38 -7.99 -10.57 -17.47
CA ARG A 38 -9.13 -10.78 -16.58
C ARG A 38 -8.83 -10.21 -15.20
N ARG A 39 -9.52 -9.12 -14.83
CA ARG A 39 -9.34 -8.39 -13.56
C ARG A 39 -9.16 -9.29 -12.33
N ASP A 40 -10.16 -10.10 -11.99
CA ASP A 40 -10.13 -10.88 -10.74
C ASP A 40 -8.98 -11.91 -10.72
N ALA A 41 -8.64 -12.51 -11.88
CA ALA A 41 -7.52 -13.44 -11.97
C ALA A 41 -6.17 -12.74 -11.80
N HIS A 42 -6.02 -11.56 -12.43
CA HIS A 42 -4.82 -10.73 -12.28
C HIS A 42 -4.67 -10.22 -10.84
N LEU A 43 -5.73 -9.69 -10.25
CA LEU A 43 -5.74 -9.21 -8.86
C LEU A 43 -5.46 -10.33 -7.86
N ALA A 44 -6.00 -11.53 -8.06
CA ALA A 44 -5.69 -12.66 -7.18
C ALA A 44 -4.21 -13.04 -7.22
N LYS A 45 -3.57 -13.04 -8.40
CA LYS A 45 -2.13 -13.31 -8.53
C LYS A 45 -1.30 -12.19 -7.90
N LEU A 46 -1.66 -10.92 -8.11
CA LEU A 46 -1.01 -9.77 -7.50
C LEU A 46 -1.10 -9.80 -5.96
N LEU A 47 -2.32 -9.96 -5.43
CA LEU A 47 -2.57 -9.98 -3.99
C LEU A 47 -1.84 -11.11 -3.26
N ALA A 48 -1.57 -12.23 -3.93
CA ALA A 48 -0.83 -13.34 -3.31
C ALA A 48 0.55 -12.92 -2.80
N THR A 49 1.19 -11.98 -3.50
CA THR A 49 2.48 -11.38 -3.13
C THR A 49 2.29 -10.04 -2.40
N GLU A 50 1.35 -9.21 -2.84
CA GLU A 50 1.15 -7.87 -2.30
C GLU A 50 0.77 -7.86 -0.81
N LEU A 51 0.05 -8.89 -0.34
CA LEU A 51 -0.30 -8.97 1.07
C LEU A 51 0.92 -9.16 1.98
N ASP A 52 1.97 -9.84 1.51
CA ASP A 52 3.21 -9.99 2.29
C ASP A 52 3.96 -8.65 2.34
N HIS A 53 3.97 -7.89 1.24
CA HIS A 53 4.50 -6.52 1.23
C HIS A 53 3.70 -5.59 2.14
N LEU A 54 2.36 -5.61 2.08
CA LEU A 54 1.51 -4.84 2.99
C LEU A 54 1.79 -5.22 4.46
N ASP A 55 2.00 -6.51 4.73
CA ASP A 55 2.30 -7.01 6.08
C ASP A 55 3.72 -6.65 6.56
N ALA A 56 4.67 -6.45 5.66
CA ALA A 56 6.01 -5.96 6.01
C ALA A 56 6.05 -4.43 6.14
N GLU A 57 5.51 -3.71 5.16
CA GLU A 57 5.64 -2.26 5.03
C GLU A 57 4.84 -1.51 6.10
N VAL A 58 3.58 -1.88 6.38
CA VAL A 58 2.80 -1.24 7.45
C VAL A 58 3.18 -1.84 8.81
N SER A 59 4.46 -1.79 9.18
CA SER A 59 5.03 -2.58 10.28
C SER A 59 4.41 -2.29 11.66
N LEU A 60 3.82 -1.10 11.83
CA LEU A 60 3.08 -0.69 13.02
C LEU A 60 1.58 -0.59 12.73
N PRO A 61 0.71 -0.96 13.68
CA PRO A 61 -0.72 -0.77 13.53
C PRO A 61 -1.07 0.73 13.63
N ASN A 62 -1.98 1.21 12.77
CA ASN A 62 -2.55 2.56 12.88
C ASN A 62 -3.15 2.78 14.28
N SER A 63 -3.26 3.99 14.81
CA SER A 63 -4.13 4.22 15.97
C SER A 63 -5.62 4.09 15.59
N PRO A 64 -6.54 3.98 16.56
CA PRO A 64 -7.97 4.12 16.28
C PRO A 64 -8.30 5.45 15.60
N ALA A 65 -7.66 6.55 16.03
CA ALA A 65 -7.85 7.87 15.43
C ALA A 65 -7.41 7.92 13.96
N ALA A 66 -6.26 7.32 13.63
CA ALA A 66 -5.76 7.22 12.26
C ALA A 66 -6.66 6.38 11.35
N HIS A 67 -7.21 5.28 11.89
CA HIS A 67 -8.19 4.46 11.18
C HIS A 67 -9.46 5.27 10.87
N ASP A 68 -10.03 5.94 11.87
CA ASP A 68 -11.27 6.70 11.72
C ASP A 68 -11.09 7.92 10.81
N PHE A 69 -9.94 8.61 10.94
CA PHE A 69 -9.55 9.69 10.03
C PHE A 69 -9.49 9.21 8.58
N THR A 70 -8.80 8.09 8.31
CA THR A 70 -8.69 7.52 6.97
C THR A 70 -10.06 7.15 6.40
N LEU A 71 -10.92 6.55 7.23
CA LEU A 71 -12.27 6.17 6.85
C LEU A 71 -13.12 7.39 6.47
N GLU A 72 -13.09 8.44 7.30
CA GLU A 72 -13.81 9.69 7.05
C GLU A 72 -13.36 10.38 5.76
N ARG A 73 -12.04 10.46 5.53
CA ARG A 73 -11.49 11.01 4.27
C ARG A 73 -11.89 10.15 3.07
N LEU A 74 -11.88 8.83 3.21
CA LEU A 74 -12.29 7.91 2.14
C LEU A 74 -13.80 8.00 1.83
N ASP A 75 -14.62 8.34 2.83
CA ASP A 75 -16.07 8.49 2.65
C ASP A 75 -16.45 9.73 1.82
N ALA A 76 -15.55 10.71 1.68
CA ALA A 76 -15.75 11.89 0.84
C ALA A 76 -15.68 11.61 -0.68
N PHE A 77 -15.19 10.42 -1.09
CA PHE A 77 -15.07 10.05 -2.51
C PHE A 77 -16.37 9.46 -3.07
N ASP A 78 -16.68 9.75 -4.34
CA ASP A 78 -17.69 9.00 -5.10
C ASP A 78 -17.19 7.59 -5.40
N ARG A 79 -17.58 6.63 -4.56
CA ARG A 79 -17.12 5.23 -4.65
C ARG A 79 -18.21 4.30 -5.16
N LYS A 80 -17.83 3.43 -6.09
CA LYS A 80 -18.63 2.35 -6.64
C LYS A 80 -18.35 1.04 -5.89
N LEU A 81 -19.40 0.29 -5.57
CA LEU A 81 -19.25 -1.07 -5.03
C LEU A 81 -18.73 -2.01 -6.11
N VAL A 82 -17.60 -2.66 -5.85
CA VAL A 82 -16.95 -3.62 -6.74
C VAL A 82 -16.86 -4.96 -6.02
N SER A 83 -17.35 -6.02 -6.67
CA SER A 83 -17.18 -7.38 -6.21
C SER A 83 -15.96 -8.03 -6.86
N ILE A 84 -15.08 -8.60 -6.05
CA ILE A 84 -13.84 -9.26 -6.48
C ILE A 84 -13.90 -10.72 -6.00
N ALA A 85 -13.79 -11.66 -6.92
CA ALA A 85 -13.67 -13.07 -6.60
C ALA A 85 -12.24 -13.38 -6.13
N LEU A 86 -12.10 -13.82 -4.87
CA LEU A 86 -10.82 -14.22 -4.29
C LEU A 86 -10.91 -15.63 -3.71
N ALA A 87 -9.78 -16.32 -3.64
CA ALA A 87 -9.70 -17.58 -2.92
C ALA A 87 -9.95 -17.33 -1.41
N PRO A 88 -10.65 -18.24 -0.68
CA PRO A 88 -11.03 -18.01 0.71
C PRO A 88 -9.84 -17.76 1.64
N ASP A 89 -8.73 -18.45 1.42
CA ASP A 89 -7.46 -18.30 2.14
C ASP A 89 -6.86 -16.91 1.94
N LEU A 90 -6.86 -16.40 0.70
CA LEU A 90 -6.35 -15.06 0.38
C LEU A 90 -7.24 -13.96 0.99
N ALA A 91 -8.57 -14.12 0.92
CA ALA A 91 -9.50 -13.21 1.57
C ALA A 91 -9.35 -13.22 3.11
N GLY A 92 -9.09 -14.38 3.70
CA GLY A 92 -8.79 -14.55 5.12
C GLY A 92 -7.50 -13.85 5.53
N ARG A 93 -6.41 -14.03 4.77
CA ARG A 93 -5.12 -13.33 4.98
C ARG A 93 -5.30 -11.81 4.96
N LEU A 94 -5.99 -11.28 3.94
CA LEU A 94 -6.29 -9.85 3.84
C LEU A 94 -7.05 -9.35 5.08
N ALA A 95 -8.12 -10.04 5.47
CA ALA A 95 -8.93 -9.63 6.63
C ALA A 95 -8.11 -9.65 7.93
N ALA A 96 -7.24 -10.65 8.11
CA ALA A 96 -6.36 -10.76 9.26
C ALA A 96 -5.35 -9.60 9.34
N ILE A 97 -4.71 -9.26 8.21
CA ILE A 97 -3.77 -8.13 8.13
C ILE A 97 -4.50 -6.81 8.41
N CYS A 98 -5.61 -6.53 7.73
CA CYS A 98 -6.38 -5.30 7.93
C CYS A 98 -6.83 -5.14 9.38
N THR A 99 -7.28 -6.23 10.02
CA THR A 99 -7.72 -6.20 11.43
C THR A 99 -6.56 -5.93 12.38
N ARG A 100 -5.47 -6.70 12.24
CA ARG A 100 -4.28 -6.59 13.11
C ARG A 100 -3.64 -5.21 13.02
N LYS A 101 -3.57 -4.64 11.82
CA LYS A 101 -2.91 -3.35 11.55
C LYS A 101 -3.84 -2.15 11.55
N ARG A 102 -5.13 -2.36 11.80
CA ARG A 102 -6.19 -1.34 11.73
C ARG A 102 -6.13 -0.56 10.41
N ILE A 103 -6.07 -1.30 9.30
CA ILE A 103 -6.08 -0.74 7.94
C ILE A 103 -7.52 -0.76 7.43
N VAL A 104 -7.99 0.39 6.95
CA VAL A 104 -9.25 0.48 6.22
C VAL A 104 -9.10 -0.31 4.91
N ARG A 105 -9.77 -1.47 4.81
CA ARG A 105 -9.64 -2.38 3.65
C ARG A 105 -9.89 -1.67 2.31
N ASP A 106 -10.89 -0.80 2.27
CA ASP A 106 -11.23 -0.08 1.06
C ASP A 106 -10.13 0.94 0.70
N ALA A 107 -9.43 1.54 1.67
CA ALA A 107 -8.27 2.39 1.42
C ALA A 107 -7.15 1.62 0.75
N PHE A 108 -6.84 0.40 1.24
CA PHE A 108 -5.86 -0.49 0.60
C PHE A 108 -6.19 -0.78 -0.87
N PHE A 109 -7.43 -1.16 -1.18
CA PHE A 109 -7.81 -1.42 -2.57
C PHE A 109 -7.81 -0.16 -3.44
N ASN A 110 -8.24 0.99 -2.91
CA ASN A 110 -8.16 2.24 -3.67
C ASN A 110 -6.71 2.63 -3.96
N ARG A 111 -5.80 2.44 -2.99
CA ARG A 111 -4.36 2.62 -3.19
C ARG A 111 -3.84 1.67 -4.27
N LEU A 112 -4.11 0.37 -4.13
CA LEU A 112 -3.66 -0.64 -5.08
C LEU A 112 -4.14 -0.33 -6.51
N PHE A 113 -5.42 0.04 -6.66
CA PHE A 113 -5.99 0.33 -7.97
C PHE A 113 -5.48 1.65 -8.53
N LEU A 114 -5.22 2.65 -7.67
CA LEU A 114 -4.54 3.87 -8.08
C LEU A 114 -3.18 3.54 -8.69
N LEU A 115 -2.38 2.71 -8.03
CA LEU A 115 -1.03 2.34 -8.49
C LEU A 115 -1.07 1.59 -9.84
N LEU A 116 -2.02 0.67 -10.02
CA LEU A 116 -2.21 -0.02 -11.31
C LEU A 116 -2.71 0.92 -12.43
N ALA A 117 -3.49 1.94 -12.08
CA ALA A 117 -4.08 2.88 -13.04
C ALA A 117 -3.23 4.16 -13.28
N ALA A 118 -2.25 4.43 -12.43
CA ALA A 118 -1.46 5.64 -12.41
C ALA A 118 -0.61 5.80 -13.69
N SER A 119 -0.30 7.05 -14.03
CA SER A 119 0.73 7.34 -15.03
C SER A 119 2.11 7.36 -14.36
N PRO A 120 3.22 7.16 -15.10
CA PRO A 120 4.56 7.30 -14.54
C PRO A 120 4.80 8.64 -13.82
N LYS A 121 4.27 9.74 -14.39
CA LYS A 121 4.33 11.07 -13.77
C LYS A 121 3.60 11.14 -12.42
N THR A 122 2.46 10.46 -12.31
CA THR A 122 1.72 10.35 -11.05
C THR A 122 2.54 9.59 -10.02
N ILE A 123 3.19 8.48 -10.40
CA ILE A 123 4.09 7.73 -9.51
C ILE A 123 5.26 8.60 -9.04
N ASP A 124 5.88 9.37 -9.94
CA ASP A 124 6.97 10.28 -9.59
C ASP A 124 6.53 11.29 -8.55
N THR A 125 5.36 11.89 -8.74
CA THR A 125 4.84 12.89 -7.80
C THR A 125 4.55 12.25 -6.44
N LEU A 126 3.96 11.04 -6.41
CA LEU A 126 3.53 10.40 -5.17
C LEU A 126 4.68 9.83 -4.32
N PHE A 127 5.74 9.32 -4.96
CA PHE A 127 6.78 8.56 -4.25
C PHE A 127 8.17 9.19 -4.34
N PHE A 128 8.43 10.01 -5.36
CA PHE A 128 9.76 10.54 -5.67
C PHE A 128 9.71 12.03 -6.06
N PRO A 129 8.99 12.90 -5.31
CA PRO A 129 8.82 14.30 -5.69
C PRO A 129 10.15 15.04 -5.83
N ASP A 130 11.13 14.69 -5.01
CA ASP A 130 12.46 15.31 -4.96
C ASP A 130 13.55 14.48 -5.66
N GLU A 131 13.19 13.32 -6.23
CA GLU A 131 14.14 12.35 -6.80
C GLU A 131 13.89 12.06 -8.28
N PRO A 132 14.09 13.05 -9.18
CA PRO A 132 13.73 12.93 -10.60
C PRO A 132 14.50 11.85 -11.37
N LYS A 133 15.60 11.32 -10.80
CA LYS A 133 16.45 10.29 -11.40
C LYS A 133 16.32 8.91 -10.75
N TRP A 134 15.30 8.70 -9.90
CA TRP A 134 15.12 7.44 -9.18
C TRP A 134 15.14 6.21 -10.09
N ARG A 135 14.50 6.27 -11.27
CA ARG A 135 14.53 5.15 -12.24
C ARG A 135 15.92 4.84 -12.75
N THR A 136 16.75 5.86 -12.95
CA THR A 136 18.15 5.69 -13.37
C THR A 136 18.97 5.06 -12.26
N ALA A 137 18.72 5.42 -11.00
CA ALA A 137 19.35 4.79 -9.84
C ALA A 137 18.98 3.31 -9.74
N VAL A 138 17.67 2.99 -9.77
CA VAL A 138 17.16 1.60 -9.79
C VAL A 138 17.76 0.82 -10.97
N TRP A 139 17.78 1.40 -12.17
CA TRP A 139 18.40 0.75 -13.32
C TRP A 139 19.89 0.51 -13.09
N SER A 140 20.63 1.48 -12.56
CA SER A 140 22.07 1.34 -12.36
C SER A 140 22.42 0.22 -11.39
N GLU A 141 21.65 0.10 -10.32
CA GLU A 141 21.83 -0.92 -9.28
C GLU A 141 21.40 -2.31 -9.77
N PHE A 142 20.19 -2.41 -10.33
CA PHE A 142 19.53 -3.69 -10.58
C PHE A 142 19.63 -4.21 -12.03
N LYS A 143 20.33 -3.51 -12.95
CA LYS A 143 20.50 -3.95 -14.36
C LYS A 143 21.16 -5.32 -14.54
N HIS A 144 21.83 -5.84 -13.51
CA HIS A 144 22.47 -7.15 -13.53
C HIS A 144 21.69 -8.20 -12.73
N ASP A 145 20.52 -7.84 -12.22
CA ASP A 145 19.79 -8.64 -11.26
C ASP A 145 18.75 -9.55 -11.93
N GLY A 146 18.52 -10.72 -11.33
CA GLY A 146 17.66 -11.78 -11.87
C GLY A 146 16.24 -11.34 -12.25
N PRO A 147 15.51 -10.61 -11.39
CA PRO A 147 14.12 -10.21 -11.65
C PRO A 147 13.94 -9.39 -12.93
N PHE A 148 14.96 -8.62 -13.31
CA PHE A 148 14.97 -7.82 -14.53
C PHE A 148 14.99 -8.71 -15.78
N PHE A 149 15.82 -9.75 -15.79
CA PHE A 149 15.92 -10.69 -16.91
C PHE A 149 14.77 -11.69 -16.92
N GLU A 150 14.35 -12.19 -15.76
CA GLU A 150 13.26 -13.17 -15.66
C GLU A 150 11.96 -12.65 -16.25
N SER A 151 11.61 -11.39 -15.98
CA SER A 151 10.40 -10.77 -16.54
C SER A 151 10.48 -10.60 -18.07
N GLY A 152 11.68 -10.38 -18.61
CA GLY A 152 11.92 -10.24 -20.05
C GLY A 152 11.93 -11.57 -20.79
N PHE A 153 12.49 -12.63 -20.19
CA PHE A 153 12.64 -13.95 -20.83
C PHE A 153 11.46 -14.89 -20.55
N TYR A 154 10.77 -14.71 -19.42
CA TYR A 154 9.67 -15.57 -18.97
C TYR A 154 8.41 -14.77 -18.60
N PRO A 155 7.83 -14.01 -19.54
CA PRO A 155 6.79 -13.02 -19.26
C PRO A 155 5.49 -13.60 -18.67
N LEU A 156 5.26 -14.91 -18.79
CA LEU A 156 4.09 -15.59 -18.22
C LEU A 156 4.41 -16.42 -16.96
N GLU A 157 5.69 -16.69 -16.70
CA GLU A 157 6.15 -17.49 -15.57
C GLU A 157 6.64 -16.60 -14.42
N ALA A 158 7.07 -15.38 -14.73
CA ALA A 158 7.54 -14.42 -13.74
C ALA A 158 6.47 -14.17 -12.64
N PRO A 159 6.92 -13.98 -11.38
CA PRO A 159 6.08 -13.45 -10.32
C PRO A 159 5.47 -12.12 -10.78
N VAL A 160 4.18 -11.92 -10.49
CA VAL A 160 3.53 -10.64 -10.82
C VAL A 160 3.84 -9.67 -9.69
N ASP A 161 4.89 -8.88 -9.86
CA ASP A 161 5.15 -7.69 -9.05
C ASP A 161 5.29 -6.45 -9.95
N PRO A 162 4.17 -5.79 -10.31
CA PRO A 162 4.21 -4.58 -11.11
C PRO A 162 4.80 -3.38 -10.35
N PHE A 163 5.03 -3.50 -9.04
CA PHE A 163 5.52 -2.41 -8.19
C PHE A 163 6.96 -2.58 -7.72
N TRP A 164 7.62 -3.69 -8.10
CA TRP A 164 9.02 -3.98 -7.78
C TRP A 164 9.93 -2.76 -7.96
N ALA A 165 9.85 -2.08 -9.12
CA ALA A 165 10.73 -0.95 -9.39
C ALA A 165 10.53 0.20 -8.40
N ILE A 166 9.27 0.47 -8.00
CA ILE A 166 8.94 1.51 -7.02
C ILE A 166 9.50 1.11 -5.66
N ARG A 167 9.29 -0.14 -5.22
CA ARG A 167 9.87 -0.65 -3.95
C ARG A 167 11.39 -0.57 -3.94
N ALA A 168 12.05 -1.04 -4.99
CA ALA A 168 13.50 -0.95 -5.14
C ALA A 168 14.00 0.50 -5.08
N GLY A 169 13.28 1.43 -5.70
CA GLY A 169 13.57 2.86 -5.58
C GLY A 169 13.47 3.34 -4.14
N LEU A 170 12.37 3.04 -3.44
CA LEU A 170 12.17 3.41 -2.05
C LEU A 170 13.23 2.81 -1.13
N GLU A 171 13.61 1.55 -1.34
CA GLU A 171 14.68 0.89 -0.59
C GLU A 171 16.02 1.61 -0.75
N LEU A 172 16.41 1.97 -1.98
CA LEU A 172 17.63 2.72 -2.25
C LEU A 172 17.67 4.08 -1.52
N PHE A 173 16.54 4.78 -1.42
CA PHE A 173 16.49 6.07 -0.71
C PHE A 173 16.29 5.93 0.79
N ASN A 174 15.85 4.77 1.27
CA ASN A 174 15.82 4.46 2.70
C ASN A 174 17.20 4.07 3.24
N GLU A 175 18.14 3.66 2.38
CA GLU A 175 19.51 3.39 2.79
C GLU A 175 20.16 4.65 3.39
N GLY A 176 20.60 4.55 4.64
CA GLY A 176 21.16 5.69 5.36
C GLY A 176 20.15 6.60 6.05
N ALA A 177 18.84 6.32 5.98
CA ALA A 177 17.78 7.10 6.64
C ALA A 177 17.77 7.01 8.18
N GLY A 178 18.77 6.37 8.81
CA GLY A 178 18.88 6.26 10.27
C GLY A 178 17.91 5.25 10.91
N ALA A 179 17.48 4.24 10.15
CA ALA A 179 16.55 3.23 10.64
C ALA A 179 17.13 2.39 11.79
N GLU A 180 16.35 2.23 12.85
CA GLU A 180 16.71 1.50 14.07
C GLU A 180 15.80 0.29 14.33
N ASP A 181 16.29 -0.65 15.13
CA ASP A 181 15.51 -1.79 15.58
C ASP A 181 14.54 -1.36 16.69
N HIS A 182 13.27 -1.70 16.52
CA HIS A 182 12.20 -1.45 17.46
C HIS A 182 11.50 -2.74 17.86
N GLN A 183 11.39 -2.95 19.16
CA GLN A 183 10.64 -4.07 19.73
C GLN A 183 9.16 -3.70 19.81
N VAL A 184 8.33 -4.37 19.03
CA VAL A 184 6.88 -4.16 19.06
C VAL A 184 6.33 -4.64 20.41
N PRO A 185 5.75 -3.75 21.23
CA PRO A 185 5.24 -4.13 22.55
C PRO A 185 4.19 -5.24 22.45
N GLY A 186 4.36 -6.29 23.25
CA GLY A 186 3.40 -7.39 23.35
C GLY A 186 3.50 -8.48 22.29
N THR A 187 4.36 -8.35 21.26
CA THR A 187 4.59 -9.41 20.26
C THR A 187 6.00 -9.98 20.31
N GLY A 188 6.98 -9.21 20.84
CA GLY A 188 8.40 -9.60 20.83
C GLY A 188 9.03 -9.59 19.44
N ALA A 189 8.31 -9.06 18.43
CA ALA A 189 8.84 -8.90 17.09
C ALA A 189 9.78 -7.68 17.03
N ALA A 190 10.95 -7.87 16.44
CA ALA A 190 11.85 -6.79 16.05
C ALA A 190 11.46 -6.31 14.65
N ILE A 191 11.19 -5.01 14.51
CA ILE A 191 10.94 -4.35 13.22
C ILE A 191 11.91 -3.19 13.05
N ARG A 192 12.15 -2.76 11.81
CA ARG A 192 12.90 -1.53 11.54
C ARG A 192 11.95 -0.35 11.44
N VAL A 193 12.29 0.75 12.12
CA VAL A 193 11.50 1.98 12.16
C VAL A 193 12.40 3.19 11.99
N LEU A 194 11.80 4.31 11.60
CA LEU A 194 12.36 5.65 11.78
C LEU A 194 11.81 6.26 13.07
N ARG A 195 12.52 7.26 13.59
CA ARG A 195 12.01 8.10 14.67
C ARG A 195 11.47 9.39 14.11
N GLY A 196 10.18 9.63 14.34
CA GLY A 196 9.57 10.93 14.09
C GLY A 196 10.19 12.01 14.96
N LEU A 197 9.88 13.28 14.67
CA LEU A 197 10.40 14.42 15.43
C LEU A 197 10.00 14.38 16.91
N GLY A 198 8.85 13.78 17.25
CA GLY A 198 8.42 13.59 18.64
C GLY A 198 9.01 12.34 19.31
N GLY A 199 9.85 11.57 18.61
CA GLY A 199 10.47 10.33 19.10
C GLY A 199 9.60 9.08 18.94
N GLU A 200 8.38 9.22 18.42
CA GLU A 200 7.52 8.10 18.05
C GLU A 200 8.17 7.20 16.98
N PRO A 201 8.01 5.87 17.08
CA PRO A 201 8.45 4.97 16.03
C PRO A 201 7.49 5.05 14.84
N GLU A 202 8.03 5.15 13.63
CA GLU A 202 7.29 5.16 12.38
C GLU A 202 7.80 4.07 11.43
N PRO A 203 6.94 3.42 10.63
CA PRO A 203 7.39 2.46 9.62
C PRO A 203 8.38 3.09 8.65
N LEU A 204 9.35 2.30 8.17
CA LEU A 204 10.20 2.73 7.06
C LEU A 204 9.35 3.04 5.83
N PRO A 205 9.61 4.15 5.10
CA PRO A 205 8.85 4.50 3.90
C PRO A 205 8.78 3.34 2.90
N GLY A 206 7.57 2.96 2.54
CA GLY A 206 7.25 1.81 1.70
C GLY A 206 6.03 2.10 0.83
N LEU A 207 5.79 1.22 -0.14
CA LEU A 207 4.75 1.41 -1.15
C LEU A 207 3.37 1.62 -0.52
N HIS A 208 3.05 0.98 0.60
CA HIS A 208 1.76 1.02 1.27
C HIS A 208 1.66 2.01 2.43
N ASN A 209 2.78 2.52 2.96
CA ASN A 209 2.77 3.37 4.15
C ASN A 209 3.20 4.83 3.88
N ILE A 210 3.76 5.14 2.70
CA ILE A 210 4.04 6.53 2.32
C ILE A 210 2.73 7.29 2.25
N LEU A 211 2.70 8.41 2.98
CA LEU A 211 1.54 9.27 3.09
C LEU A 211 1.29 10.00 1.77
N PHE A 212 0.08 9.84 1.22
CA PHE A 212 -0.41 10.64 0.11
C PHE A 212 -1.14 11.86 0.64
N ASP A 213 -0.40 12.95 0.88
CA ASP A 213 -0.93 14.26 1.32
C ASP A 213 -1.25 15.23 0.17
N GLN A 214 -1.13 14.73 -1.06
CA GLN A 214 -1.39 15.48 -2.29
C GLN A 214 -2.87 15.46 -2.69
N LYS A 215 -3.22 16.34 -3.63
CA LYS A 215 -4.55 16.37 -4.26
C LYS A 215 -4.55 15.75 -5.65
N ALA A 216 -5.65 15.09 -6.00
CA ALA A 216 -5.96 14.65 -7.36
C ALA A 216 -7.29 15.30 -7.81
N GLY A 217 -7.19 16.38 -8.59
CA GLY A 217 -8.33 17.25 -8.86
C GLY A 217 -8.78 17.95 -7.58
N GLU A 218 -10.06 17.85 -7.25
CA GLU A 218 -10.65 18.47 -6.06
C GLU A 218 -10.54 17.60 -4.78
N HIS A 219 -10.06 16.37 -4.89
CA HIS A 219 -9.97 15.44 -3.76
C HIS A 219 -8.55 15.36 -3.22
N ASP A 220 -8.38 15.49 -1.90
CA ASP A 220 -7.15 15.02 -1.24
C ASP A 220 -7.08 13.50 -1.32
N LEU A 221 -5.86 12.94 -1.31
CA LEU A 221 -5.65 11.50 -1.39
C LEU A 221 -5.53 10.84 0.00
N LEU A 222 -5.88 11.54 1.08
CA LEU A 222 -5.62 11.08 2.44
C LEU A 222 -6.38 9.80 2.78
N GLY A 223 -7.58 9.63 2.22
CA GLY A 223 -8.40 8.43 2.39
C GLY A 223 -7.82 7.16 1.74
N LEU A 224 -6.76 7.27 0.93
CA LEU A 224 -6.11 6.14 0.25
C LEU A 224 -4.88 5.62 1.01
N ASN A 225 -4.59 6.12 2.20
CA ASN A 225 -3.44 5.69 2.98
C ASN A 225 -3.72 4.40 3.75
N CYS A 226 -2.77 3.46 3.77
CA CYS A 226 -2.85 2.28 4.63
C CYS A 226 -2.21 2.51 6.00
N TYR A 227 -1.40 3.57 6.14
CA TYR A 227 -0.84 4.03 7.40
C TYR A 227 -0.92 5.56 7.46
N VAL A 228 -1.38 6.09 8.59
CA VAL A 228 -1.36 7.53 8.87
C VAL A 228 -0.77 7.71 10.27
N PRO A 229 0.37 8.40 10.42
CA PRO A 229 0.90 8.68 11.74
C PRO A 229 0.00 9.72 12.44
N ASP A 230 -0.15 9.59 13.75
CA ASP A 230 -1.12 10.39 14.52
C ASP A 230 -0.84 11.89 14.47
N TRP A 231 0.41 12.29 14.24
CA TRP A 231 0.78 13.71 14.12
C TRP A 231 0.31 14.35 12.79
N ARG A 232 -0.11 13.54 11.81
CA ARG A 232 -0.73 14.02 10.56
C ARG A 232 -2.24 14.19 10.66
N ILE A 233 -2.84 13.88 11.82
CA ILE A 233 -4.28 13.99 12.04
C ILE A 233 -4.58 15.38 12.62
N PRO A 234 -5.37 16.23 11.92
CA PRO A 234 -5.70 17.56 12.41
C PRO A 234 -6.42 17.55 13.76
N GLY A 235 -5.93 18.36 14.70
CA GLY A 235 -6.46 18.50 16.06
C GLY A 235 -6.01 17.40 17.03
N HIS A 236 -5.20 16.42 16.58
CA HIS A 236 -4.73 15.35 17.45
C HIS A 236 -3.63 15.85 18.42
N GLU A 237 -3.48 15.20 19.57
CA GLU A 237 -2.42 15.57 20.53
C GLU A 237 -1.02 15.42 19.94
N ALA A 238 -0.78 14.35 19.19
CA ALA A 238 0.49 14.12 18.51
C ALA A 238 0.83 15.23 17.50
N GLU A 239 -0.15 15.82 16.81
CA GLU A 239 0.09 16.95 15.88
C GLU A 239 0.64 18.16 16.64
N ARG A 240 0.06 18.47 17.80
CA ARG A 240 0.50 19.58 18.66
C ARG A 240 1.91 19.34 19.20
N LEU A 241 2.22 18.12 19.63
CA LEU A 241 3.56 17.75 20.10
C LEU A 241 4.60 17.82 18.98
N HIS A 242 4.26 17.32 17.79
CA HIS A 242 5.13 17.37 16.62
C HIS A 242 5.42 18.82 16.19
N THR A 243 4.39 19.68 16.17
CA THR A 243 4.55 21.11 15.85
C THR A 243 5.48 21.80 16.86
N LYS A 244 5.30 21.53 18.15
CA LYS A 244 6.18 22.07 19.20
C LYS A 244 7.64 21.60 19.02
N ALA A 245 7.85 20.32 18.73
CA ALA A 245 9.18 19.78 18.48
C ALA A 245 9.84 20.40 17.24
N LEU A 246 9.06 20.65 16.18
CA LEU A 246 9.53 21.33 14.99
C LEU A 246 9.92 22.79 15.27
N ASP A 247 9.11 23.52 16.03
CA ASP A 247 9.40 24.90 16.43
C ASP A 247 10.70 24.97 17.26
N GLU A 248 10.88 24.07 18.24
CA GLU A 248 12.09 23.98 19.05
C GLU A 248 13.33 23.67 18.19
N LEU A 249 13.22 22.78 17.20
CA LEU A 249 14.30 22.47 16.26
C LEU A 249 14.66 23.70 15.42
N LEU A 250 13.68 24.41 14.88
CA LEU A 250 13.90 25.62 14.07
C LEU A 250 14.50 26.77 14.88
N GLU A 251 14.14 26.90 16.16
CA GLU A 251 14.77 27.86 17.08
C GLU A 251 16.22 27.50 17.37
N SER A 252 16.55 26.21 17.52
CA SER A 252 17.94 25.76 17.76
C SER A 252 18.90 26.02 16.61
N LEU A 253 18.37 26.25 15.40
CA LEU A 253 19.14 26.54 14.19
C LEU A 253 19.39 28.06 13.97
N ARG A 254 18.82 28.92 14.82
CA ARG A 254 19.00 30.38 14.78
C ARG A 254 20.14 30.84 15.68
#